data_AF-A0AA37UTK6-F1
#
_entry.id   AF-A0AA37UTK6-F1
#
_cell.length_a   1.000
_cell.length_b   1.000
_cell.length_c   1.000
_cell.angle_alpha   90.00
_cell.angle_beta   90.00
_cell.angle_gamma   90.00
#
_symmetry.space_group_name_H-M   'P 1'
#
loop_
_entity.id
_entity.type
_entity.pdbx_description
1 polymer ?
#
loop_
_entity_poly.entity_id
_entity_poly.type
_entity_poly.pdbx_seq_one_letter_code
_entity_poly.pdbx_strand_id
1 'polypeptide(L)'
;MLEQTGIDFLVLGDGPTIAHQVGTGMAFFHGGARIFDQLDLFERLRDIASVFEPMYDWRPDGTQNVCVQSVSPFFDRTLGYPVLF
;
A
#
# COMPACT_ATOMS: atom_id res chain seq x y z
N MET A 1 9.52 15.86 -0.25
CA MET A 1 8.85 16.30 -1.50
C MET A 1 9.77 17.28 -2.22
N LEU A 2 9.90 17.26 -3.55
CA LEU A 2 10.86 18.13 -4.27
C LEU A 2 10.60 19.63 -4.01
N GLU A 3 9.33 20.02 -3.92
CA GLU A 3 8.87 21.35 -3.49
C GLU A 3 9.40 21.74 -2.10
N GLN A 4 9.34 20.85 -1.12
CA GLN A 4 9.83 21.09 0.25
C GLN A 4 11.35 21.32 0.30
N THR A 5 12.09 20.87 -0.72
CA THR A 5 13.52 21.09 -0.85
C THR A 5 13.89 22.29 -1.74
N GLY A 6 12.90 23.09 -2.16
CA GLY A 6 13.11 24.24 -3.04
C GLY A 6 13.52 23.87 -4.47
N ILE A 7 13.19 22.66 -4.91
CA ILE A 7 13.45 22.19 -6.27
C ILE A 7 12.19 22.42 -7.09
N ASP A 8 12.31 23.25 -8.12
CA ASP A 8 11.26 23.43 -9.13
C ASP A 8 11.16 22.21 -10.02
N PHE A 9 9.95 21.73 -10.28
CA PHE A 9 9.70 20.60 -11.17
C PHE A 9 8.45 20.79 -12.02
N LEU A 10 8.39 20.04 -13.11
CA LEU A 10 7.22 19.94 -13.98
C LEU A 10 6.76 18.48 -14.01
N VAL A 11 5.46 18.25 -13.79
CA VAL A 11 4.84 16.93 -13.96
C VAL A 11 4.20 16.88 -15.34
N LEU A 12 4.64 15.94 -16.18
CA LEU A 12 4.08 15.68 -17.50
C LEU A 12 3.45 14.29 -17.51
N GLY A 13 2.22 14.20 -18.03
CA GLY A 13 1.51 12.94 -18.26
C GLY A 13 1.06 12.87 -19.71
N ASP A 14 1.06 11.66 -20.29
CA ASP A 14 0.63 11.43 -21.67
C ASP A 14 -0.90 11.54 -21.84
N GLY A 15 -1.66 11.25 -20.77
CA GLY A 15 -3.12 11.25 -20.79
C GLY A 15 -3.76 12.58 -20.33
N PRO A 16 -5.02 12.84 -20.73
CA PRO A 16 -5.76 14.04 -20.30
C PRO A 16 -6.19 14.00 -18.82
N THR A 17 -6.10 12.83 -18.19
CA THR A 17 -6.46 12.58 -16.80
C THR A 17 -5.44 11.67 -16.14
N ILE A 18 -5.42 11.66 -14.81
CA ILE A 18 -4.72 10.62 -14.03
C ILE A 18 -5.24 9.24 -14.47
N ALA A 19 -4.36 8.23 -14.46
CA ALA A 19 -4.69 6.86 -14.84
C ALA A 19 -5.95 6.35 -14.09
N HIS A 20 -6.73 5.49 -14.75
CA HIS A 20 -7.93 4.92 -14.16
C HIS A 20 -7.62 4.24 -12.82
N GLN A 21 -8.41 4.60 -11.80
CA GLN A 21 -8.24 4.12 -10.42
C GLN A 21 -8.87 2.73 -10.20
N VAL A 22 -9.47 2.12 -11.23
CA VAL A 22 -10.20 0.87 -11.14
C VAL A 22 -9.37 -0.25 -11.77
N GLY A 23 -9.19 -1.36 -11.05
CA GLY A 23 -8.58 -2.59 -11.56
C GLY A 23 -7.12 -2.83 -11.19
N THR A 24 -6.46 -1.89 -10.51
CA THR A 24 -5.12 -2.09 -9.93
C THR A 24 -5.16 -1.74 -8.45
N GLY A 25 -5.03 -2.73 -7.58
CA GLY A 25 -4.80 -2.48 -6.16
C GLY A 25 -3.32 -2.36 -5.86
N MET A 26 -2.97 -1.57 -4.85
CA MET A 26 -1.59 -1.30 -4.47
C MET A 26 -1.39 -1.72 -3.01
N ALA A 27 -0.64 -2.80 -2.81
CA ALA A 27 -0.14 -3.12 -1.48
C ALA A 27 1.07 -2.25 -1.17
N PHE A 28 1.15 -1.75 0.06
CA PHE A 28 2.38 -1.17 0.58
C PHE A 28 2.76 -1.80 1.92
N PHE A 29 4.04 -2.12 2.03
CA PHE A 29 4.63 -2.67 3.24
C PHE A 29 5.22 -1.55 4.11
N HIS A 30 5.70 -1.91 5.31
CA HIS A 30 6.27 -1.01 6.31
C HIS A 30 7.23 0.08 5.78
N GLY A 31 8.09 -0.23 4.79
CA GLY A 31 8.98 0.77 4.19
C GLY A 31 8.20 1.86 3.42
N GLY A 32 7.19 1.46 2.66
CA GLY A 32 6.27 2.38 1.99
C GLY A 32 5.41 3.16 2.99
N ALA A 33 4.87 2.48 4.02
CA ALA A 33 4.11 3.10 5.09
C ALA A 33 4.89 4.23 5.78
N ARG A 34 6.17 4.00 6.10
CA ARG A 34 7.05 5.02 6.67
C ARG A 34 7.29 6.21 5.74
N ILE A 35 7.44 5.97 4.43
CA ILE A 35 7.57 7.07 3.45
C ILE A 35 6.29 7.89 3.39
N PHE A 36 5.12 7.22 3.38
CA PHE A 36 3.84 7.93 3.39
C PHE A 36 3.61 8.72 4.67
N ASP A 37 4.09 8.23 5.81
CA ASP A 37 4.03 8.92 7.09
C ASP A 37 4.89 10.20 7.07
N GLN A 38 6.10 10.11 6.51
CA GLN A 38 6.97 11.27 6.27
C GLN A 38 6.40 12.32 5.29
N LEU A 39 5.39 11.93 4.51
CA LEU A 39 4.68 12.80 3.58
C LEU A 39 3.32 13.26 4.15
N ASP A 40 3.01 12.95 5.41
CA ASP A 40 1.71 13.20 6.05
C ASP A 40 0.52 12.59 5.30
N LEU A 41 0.76 11.47 4.59
CA LEU A 41 -0.25 10.76 3.78
C LEU A 41 -0.71 9.46 4.42
N PHE A 42 0.04 8.89 5.36
CA PHE A 42 -0.20 7.54 5.86
C PHE A 42 -1.61 7.37 6.45
N GLU A 43 -2.05 8.27 7.32
CA GLU A 43 -3.38 8.19 7.96
C GLU A 43 -4.51 8.24 6.93
N ARG A 44 -4.42 9.12 5.94
CA ARG A 44 -5.39 9.20 4.85
C ARG A 44 -5.41 7.92 4.00
N LEU A 45 -4.25 7.34 3.73
CA LEU A 45 -4.15 6.08 2.99
C LEU A 45 -4.71 4.91 3.82
N ARG A 46 -4.47 4.91 5.13
CA ARG A 46 -5.02 3.91 6.05
C ARG A 46 -6.54 3.91 6.07
N ASP A 47 -7.17 5.08 6.00
CA ASP A 47 -8.63 5.22 6.01
C ASP A 47 -9.31 4.69 4.73
N ILE A 48 -8.59 4.64 3.61
CA ILE A 48 -9.12 4.17 2.31
C ILE A 48 -8.62 2.77 1.93
N ALA A 49 -7.64 2.24 2.67
CA ALA A 49 -7.07 0.92 2.43
C ALA A 49 -7.81 -0.16 3.23
N SER A 50 -7.68 -1.39 2.76
CA SER A 50 -8.09 -2.60 3.46
C SER A 50 -6.87 -3.25 4.12
N VAL A 51 -7.10 -3.89 5.26
CA VAL A 51 -6.06 -4.72 5.87
C VAL A 51 -5.86 -5.96 5.01
N PHE A 52 -4.60 -6.29 4.76
CA PHE A 52 -4.22 -7.46 3.98
C PHE A 52 -4.33 -8.74 4.82
N GLU A 53 -5.54 -9.13 5.21
CA GLU A 53 -5.78 -10.30 6.07
C GLU A 53 -7.22 -10.85 5.99
N PRO A 54 -7.44 -12.17 5.93
CA PRO A 54 -6.45 -13.24 5.70
C PRO A 54 -6.06 -13.39 4.22
N MET A 55 -4.82 -13.84 3.96
CA MET A 55 -4.32 -14.10 2.61
C MET A 55 -4.42 -15.59 2.30
N TYR A 56 -5.13 -15.94 1.23
CA TYR A 56 -5.23 -17.30 0.74
C TYR A 56 -4.49 -17.47 -0.57
N ASP A 57 -3.68 -18.53 -0.63
CA ASP A 57 -3.13 -19.03 -1.87
C ASP A 57 -3.81 -20.36 -2.22
N TRP A 58 -4.19 -20.51 -3.48
CA TRP A 58 -4.99 -21.62 -3.97
C TRP A 58 -4.26 -22.32 -5.11
N ARG A 59 -4.26 -23.65 -5.09
CA ARG A 59 -3.77 -24.45 -6.21
C ARG A 59 -4.76 -24.40 -7.39
N PRO A 60 -4.32 -24.74 -8.62
CA PRO A 60 -5.21 -24.79 -9.79
C PRO A 60 -6.43 -25.72 -9.62
N ASP A 61 -6.34 -26.73 -8.75
CA ASP A 61 -7.43 -27.66 -8.45
C ASP A 61 -8.43 -27.13 -7.40
N GLY A 62 -8.25 -25.90 -6.93
CA GLY A 62 -9.10 -25.28 -5.90
C GLY A 62 -8.76 -25.69 -4.46
N THR A 63 -7.74 -26.52 -4.25
CA THR A 63 -7.26 -26.85 -2.91
C THR A 63 -6.46 -25.69 -2.34
N GLN A 64 -6.73 -25.30 -1.09
CA GLN A 64 -5.93 -24.29 -0.40
C GLN A 64 -4.47 -24.75 -0.30
N ASN A 65 -3.55 -23.93 -0.79
CA ASN A 65 -2.11 -24.16 -0.65
C ASN A 65 -1.62 -23.65 0.70
N VAL A 66 -1.87 -22.37 0.96
CA VAL A 66 -1.47 -21.68 2.19
C VAL A 66 -2.56 -20.70 2.61
N CYS A 67 -2.70 -20.50 3.91
CA CYS A 67 -3.43 -19.37 4.47
C CYS A 67 -2.48 -18.67 5.44
N VAL A 68 -2.22 -17.39 5.18
CA VAL A 68 -1.41 -16.56 6.07
C VAL A 68 -2.35 -15.67 6.88
N GLN A 69 -2.26 -15.80 8.19
CA GLN A 69 -3.07 -15.08 9.18
C GLN A 69 -2.16 -14.30 10.12
N SER A 70 -2.71 -13.26 10.74
CA SER A 70 -2.07 -12.40 11.73
C SER A 70 -0.79 -11.71 11.25
N VAL A 71 -0.70 -11.48 9.94
CA VAL A 71 0.43 -10.80 9.30
C VAL A 71 0.46 -9.34 9.71
N SER A 72 -0.68 -8.65 9.59
CA SER A 72 -0.78 -7.22 9.90
C SER A 72 -0.54 -6.93 11.38
N PRO A 73 -1.14 -7.66 12.35
CA PRO A 73 -0.81 -7.51 13.77
C PRO A 73 0.66 -7.76 14.11
N PHE A 74 1.31 -8.73 13.46
CA PHE A 74 2.73 -9.01 13.68
C PHE A 74 3.60 -7.84 13.18
N PHE A 75 3.34 -7.35 11.97
CA PHE A 75 4.11 -6.24 11.40
C PHE A 75 3.86 -4.92 12.11
N ASP A 76 2.62 -4.65 12.51
CA ASP A 76 2.30 -3.46 13.28
C ASP A 76 3.07 -3.43 14.60
N ARG A 77 3.08 -4.55 15.34
CA ARG A 77 3.84 -4.67 16.59
C ARG A 77 5.36 -4.57 16.41
N THR A 78 5.89 -5.13 15.32
CA THR A 78 7.34 -5.28 15.15
C THR A 78 7.96 -4.08 14.43
N LEU A 79 7.23 -3.50 13.49
CA LEU A 79 7.71 -2.47 12.55
C LEU A 79 6.90 -1.16 12.63
N GLY A 80 5.85 -1.10 13.46
CA GLY A 80 5.04 0.09 13.69
C GLY A 80 4.00 0.38 12.61
N TYR A 81 3.84 -0.50 11.62
CA TYR A 81 2.87 -0.34 10.54
C TYR A 81 2.25 -1.68 10.12
N PRO A 82 0.93 -1.74 9.85
CA PRO A 82 0.27 -2.93 9.29
C PRO A 82 0.60 -3.12 7.81
N VAL A 83 0.16 -4.25 7.23
CA VAL A 83 0.17 -4.46 5.77
C VAL A 83 -1.21 -4.07 5.20
N LEU A 84 -1.21 -3.11 4.28
CA LEU A 84 -2.41 -2.49 3.72
C LEU A 84 -2.45 -2.67 2.19
N PHE A 85 -3.68 -2.73 1.64
CA PHE A 85 -3.98 -2.86 0.21
C PHE A 85 -5.20 -2.02 -0.19
#